data_AF-A0A1S4C4M6-F1
#
_entry.id   AF-A0A1S4C4M6-F1
#
_cell.length_a   1.000
_cell.length_b   1.000
_cell.length_c   1.000
_cell.angle_alpha   90.00
_cell.angle_beta   90.00
_cell.angle_gamma   90.00
#
_symmetry.space_group_name_H-M   'P 1'
#
loop_
_entity.id
_entity.type
_entity.pdbx_description
1 polymer ?
#
loop_
_entity_poly.entity_id
_entity_poly.type
_entity_poly.pdbx_seq_one_letter_code
_entity_poly.pdbx_strand_id
1 'polypeptide(L)'
;MAISSTFSSHVFHGKRLVSPPRMSYSNFGGNNLWLKQPVHCKPTCLLADMSKSQLLLAVELFTKCGNQCIMPTSRGGFQCRALEVKNKSLTMVGSKFQLDDVIEAQQFDRDTLSAIFEVAQEMEKIEKNSMGSEILKGYLMATLFYEPSTRTRLSFESAMKRLGGEVLTTENAREFSSAAKGETLEDSIRTVEGYSDIIVMRHFESGAAKRAAATASIPIINAGDGPGQHPTQALLDVYTIEREIGKLDGIKVALVGDLAYGRTVRSLAYLLAKYQDVKIYFVSPDVVKMKDDIKDYLTSMGVQWEESADLVDVASKCDVVYQTRIQRERFGERVDLYEEARGKYIVDLAVLNAMQKHAVVMHPLPRLDEITVDVDEDPRAAYFRQAKNGLYIRMALLKLLLLGW
;
A
#
# COMPACT_ATOMS: atom_id res chain seq x y z
N MET A 1 -1.50 -47.81 28.61
CA MET A 1 -1.27 -49.27 28.45
C MET A 1 -1.38 -49.57 26.97
N ALA A 2 -0.46 -50.20 26.25
CA ALA A 2 0.90 -50.66 26.50
C ALA A 2 1.46 -51.09 25.12
N ILE A 3 2.73 -50.73 24.85
CA ILE A 3 3.78 -51.55 24.19
C ILE A 3 3.62 -51.83 22.66
N SER A 4 4.47 -51.25 21.78
CA SER A 4 5.82 -51.70 21.30
C SER A 4 5.75 -52.86 20.27
N SER A 5 6.62 -53.04 19.26
CA SER A 5 7.88 -52.42 18.84
C SER A 5 8.39 -53.06 17.53
N THR A 6 9.15 -52.28 16.73
CA THR A 6 10.39 -52.62 15.95
C THR A 6 10.49 -53.82 14.99
N PHE A 7 11.00 -53.53 13.78
CA PHE A 7 12.01 -54.32 13.04
C PHE A 7 12.93 -53.30 12.31
N SER A 8 14.17 -53.09 12.75
CA SER A 8 15.43 -53.82 12.51
C SER A 8 16.06 -53.62 11.12
N SER A 9 17.32 -53.19 11.18
CA SER A 9 18.26 -52.78 10.15
C SER A 9 18.97 -53.95 9.45
N HIS A 10 19.31 -53.79 8.17
CA HIS A 10 20.56 -54.33 7.63
C HIS A 10 21.19 -53.44 6.54
N VAL A 11 22.50 -53.34 6.66
CA VAL A 11 23.51 -52.65 5.86
C VAL A 11 23.89 -53.56 4.66
N PHE A 12 24.32 -53.00 3.52
CA PHE A 12 25.60 -53.31 2.82
C PHE A 12 25.74 -52.58 1.46
N HIS A 13 26.81 -51.78 1.36
CA HIS A 13 27.74 -51.56 0.23
C HIS A 13 27.33 -50.78 -1.04
N GLY A 14 27.79 -49.52 -1.10
CA GLY A 14 29.01 -49.16 -1.85
C GLY A 14 28.88 -48.84 -3.35
N LYS A 15 29.08 -47.55 -3.71
CA LYS A 15 29.89 -47.09 -4.86
C LYS A 15 30.17 -45.59 -4.77
N ARG A 16 31.44 -45.23 -5.04
CA ARG A 16 32.04 -43.88 -5.07
C ARG A 16 31.53 -43.06 -6.25
N LEU A 17 31.52 -41.72 -6.11
CA LEU A 17 31.93 -40.71 -7.11
C LEU A 17 31.95 -39.31 -6.41
N VAL A 18 33.13 -38.81 -6.04
CA VAL A 18 33.90 -37.70 -6.67
C VAL A 18 33.29 -36.31 -6.42
N SER A 19 33.96 -35.57 -5.53
CA SER A 19 33.78 -34.15 -5.21
C SER A 19 34.63 -33.25 -6.14
N PRO A 20 34.15 -32.04 -6.51
CA PRO A 20 34.94 -31.08 -7.30
C PRO A 20 35.92 -30.26 -6.43
N PRO A 21 36.98 -29.69 -7.05
CA PRO A 21 38.19 -29.29 -6.34
C PRO A 21 38.13 -27.90 -5.68
N ARG A 22 38.84 -27.79 -4.55
CA ARG A 22 39.20 -26.54 -3.88
C ARG A 22 40.30 -25.82 -4.68
N MET A 23 40.10 -24.55 -4.99
CA MET A 23 41.18 -23.65 -5.39
C MET A 23 41.87 -23.08 -4.15
N SER A 24 43.18 -23.34 -4.05
CA SER A 24 44.11 -22.67 -3.15
C SER A 24 44.88 -21.61 -3.94
N TYR A 25 44.95 -20.38 -3.43
CA TYR A 25 45.99 -19.43 -3.82
C TYR A 25 46.85 -19.08 -2.61
N SER A 26 48.14 -19.13 -2.88
CA SER A 26 49.29 -18.99 -1.99
C SER A 26 49.56 -17.55 -1.57
N ASN A 27 50.12 -17.44 -0.37
CA ASN A 27 50.76 -16.28 0.23
C ASN A 27 51.68 -15.51 -0.73
N PHE A 28 51.56 -14.19 -0.72
CA PHE A 28 52.69 -13.27 -0.91
C PHE A 28 52.66 -12.24 0.22
N GLY A 29 53.68 -12.31 1.09
CA GLY A 29 54.02 -11.24 2.02
C GLY A 29 55.04 -10.30 1.39
N GLY A 30 55.04 -9.04 1.82
CA GLY A 30 56.02 -8.04 1.39
C GLY A 30 55.76 -6.68 2.02
N ASN A 31 56.48 -6.40 3.10
CA ASN A 31 56.47 -5.18 3.89
C ASN A 31 57.29 -4.03 3.25
N ASN A 32 57.00 -2.80 3.75
CA ASN A 32 57.88 -1.62 3.90
C ASN A 32 57.98 -0.54 2.78
N LEU A 33 57.27 0.57 3.03
CA LEU A 33 57.78 1.92 3.41
C LEU A 33 59.19 2.36 2.93
N TRP A 34 59.29 3.53 2.27
CA TRP A 34 60.22 4.69 2.45
C TRP A 34 59.85 5.75 1.37
N LEU A 35 59.15 6.86 1.67
CA LEU A 35 59.56 8.19 2.18
C LEU A 35 60.21 9.17 1.15
N LYS A 36 59.54 10.34 1.03
CA LYS A 36 60.03 11.73 0.75
C LYS A 36 60.46 12.06 -0.69
N GLN A 37 60.12 13.22 -1.30
CA GLN A 37 59.90 14.59 -0.78
C GLN A 37 59.25 15.52 -1.87
N PRO A 38 59.07 16.86 -1.70
CA PRO A 38 57.75 17.52 -1.59
C PRO A 38 57.45 18.63 -2.63
N VAL A 39 56.21 19.16 -2.64
CA VAL A 39 55.94 20.54 -3.07
C VAL A 39 55.08 21.24 -2.01
N HIS A 40 55.61 22.36 -1.51
CA HIS A 40 54.97 23.28 -0.57
C HIS A 40 54.02 24.24 -1.29
N CYS A 41 52.83 24.47 -0.73
CA CYS A 41 52.25 25.81 -0.57
C CYS A 41 51.45 25.85 0.74
N LYS A 42 51.70 26.89 1.54
CA LYS A 42 51.21 27.11 2.91
C LYS A 42 49.87 27.88 2.94
N PRO A 43 49.22 27.98 4.12
CA PRO A 43 47.76 27.95 4.27
C PRO A 43 47.11 29.30 4.63
N THR A 44 45.78 29.32 4.66
CA THR A 44 45.01 30.21 5.55
C THR A 44 43.76 29.48 6.02
N CYS A 45 43.62 29.31 7.33
CA CYS A 45 42.46 28.77 8.03
C CYS A 45 41.37 29.84 8.19
N LEU A 46 40.09 29.43 8.26
CA LEU A 46 39.24 29.65 9.44
C LEU A 46 37.91 28.90 9.31
N LEU A 47 37.64 28.07 10.33
CA LEU A 47 36.38 27.40 10.65
C LEU A 47 35.37 28.40 11.22
N ALA A 48 34.08 28.19 10.95
CA ALA A 48 33.01 28.28 11.96
C ALA A 48 31.72 27.59 11.47
N ASP A 49 31.35 26.52 12.16
CA ASP A 49 30.00 25.96 12.27
C ASP A 49 29.00 27.01 12.77
N MET A 50 27.75 26.98 12.27
CA MET A 50 26.57 27.33 13.07
C MET A 50 25.33 26.53 12.66
N SER A 51 24.57 26.19 13.70
CA SER A 51 23.57 25.15 13.86
C SER A 51 22.18 25.44 13.31
N LYS A 52 21.43 24.36 13.06
CA LYS A 52 19.99 24.25 12.70
C LYS A 52 18.98 24.79 13.74
N SER A 53 19.34 25.77 14.56
CA SER A 53 18.51 26.25 15.68
C SER A 53 17.84 27.62 15.47
N GLN A 54 17.74 28.13 14.23
CA GLN A 54 17.11 29.43 13.97
C GLN A 54 15.87 29.41 13.05
N LEU A 55 15.40 28.24 12.61
CA LEU A 55 14.14 28.12 11.87
C LEU A 55 12.91 27.88 12.78
N LEU A 56 13.11 27.59 14.06
CA LEU A 56 12.00 27.41 15.02
C LEU A 56 11.57 28.68 15.76
N LEU A 57 12.30 29.80 15.66
CA LEU A 57 11.90 31.06 16.32
C LEU A 57 11.01 31.97 15.46
N ALA A 58 10.80 31.63 14.17
CA ALA A 58 9.99 32.43 13.26
C ALA A 58 8.53 31.96 13.16
N VAL A 59 8.20 30.78 13.69
CA VAL A 59 6.85 30.20 13.64
C VAL A 59 6.04 30.47 14.92
N GLU A 60 6.69 30.77 16.05
CA GLU A 60 6.02 30.99 17.35
C GLU A 60 5.56 32.44 17.63
N LEU A 61 5.77 33.39 16.71
CA LEU A 61 5.31 34.78 16.87
C LEU A 61 4.08 35.15 16.01
N PHE A 62 3.56 34.24 15.20
CA PHE A 62 2.40 34.51 14.33
C PHE A 62 1.04 34.10 14.92
N THR A 63 0.99 33.58 16.16
CA THR A 63 -0.26 33.12 16.80
C THR A 63 -0.73 33.99 17.98
N LYS A 64 -0.29 35.26 18.06
CA LYS A 64 -0.81 36.24 19.03
C LYS A 64 -0.86 37.65 18.46
N CYS A 65 -1.92 37.97 17.73
CA CYS A 65 -2.69 39.22 17.88
C CYS A 65 -3.76 39.27 16.79
N GLY A 66 -5.00 39.04 17.20
CA GLY A 66 -6.16 39.41 16.40
C GLY A 66 -6.40 40.92 16.47
N ASN A 67 -6.91 41.44 15.35
CA ASN A 67 -7.73 42.64 15.20
C ASN A 67 -7.13 44.04 15.48
N GLN A 68 -7.42 44.91 14.50
CA GLN A 68 -7.49 46.39 14.53
C GLN A 68 -6.17 47.18 14.45
N CYS A 69 -5.91 47.82 13.29
CA CYS A 69 -6.04 49.28 13.09
C CYS A 69 -5.18 49.84 11.93
N ILE A 70 -5.87 50.43 10.96
CA ILE A 70 -5.65 51.71 10.25
C ILE A 70 -4.20 52.21 10.04
N MET A 71 -3.80 52.29 8.76
CA MET A 71 -2.59 52.97 8.26
C MET A 71 -2.65 54.50 8.39
N PRO A 72 -1.49 55.18 8.45
CA PRO A 72 -1.18 56.11 7.36
C PRO A 72 0.25 56.04 6.83
N THR A 73 0.36 56.48 5.58
CA THR A 73 1.47 56.43 4.63
C THR A 73 2.60 57.43 4.89
N SER A 74 3.86 57.03 4.70
CA SER A 74 4.74 57.62 3.65
C SER A 74 6.14 56.99 3.53
N ARG A 75 6.44 56.62 2.28
CA ARG A 75 7.72 56.63 1.53
C ARG A 75 8.97 55.94 2.11
N GLY A 76 9.23 54.76 1.54
CA GLY A 76 10.57 54.16 1.43
C GLY A 76 10.58 52.68 1.78
N GLY A 77 10.05 51.81 0.91
CA GLY A 77 10.00 50.38 1.20
C GLY A 77 9.74 49.53 -0.04
N PHE A 78 10.56 48.50 -0.20
CA PHE A 78 10.46 47.48 -1.23
C PHE A 78 9.02 46.94 -1.36
N GLN A 79 8.54 46.86 -2.59
CA GLN A 79 7.23 46.30 -2.89
C GLN A 79 7.28 44.77 -2.77
N CYS A 80 7.07 44.23 -1.57
CA CYS A 80 6.75 42.82 -1.39
C CYS A 80 5.33 42.58 -1.89
N ARG A 81 5.18 42.14 -3.15
CA ARG A 81 3.95 41.49 -3.59
C ARG A 81 3.89 40.12 -2.92
N ALA A 82 2.91 39.92 -2.04
CA ALA A 82 2.53 38.59 -1.62
C ALA A 82 2.06 37.82 -2.86
N LEU A 83 2.84 36.82 -3.27
CA LEU A 83 2.39 35.80 -4.20
C LEU A 83 1.36 34.96 -3.44
N GLU A 84 0.09 35.13 -3.77
CA GLU A 84 -0.91 34.11 -3.47
C GLU A 84 -0.43 32.80 -4.10
N VAL A 85 -0.09 31.83 -3.24
CA VAL A 85 0.10 30.45 -3.66
C VAL A 85 -1.29 29.91 -3.96
N LYS A 86 -1.76 30.15 -5.19
CA LYS A 86 -2.84 29.37 -5.77
C LYS A 86 -2.37 27.93 -5.80
N ASN A 87 -3.13 27.06 -5.12
CA ASN A 87 -2.98 25.62 -5.24
C ASN A 87 -2.92 25.28 -6.72
N LYS A 88 -1.81 24.68 -7.13
CA LYS A 88 -1.50 24.43 -8.54
C LYS A 88 -2.49 23.39 -9.05
N SER A 89 -3.51 23.86 -9.77
CA SER A 89 -4.36 23.00 -10.59
C SER A 89 -3.45 22.23 -11.55
N LEU A 90 -3.56 20.90 -11.51
CA LEU A 90 -2.97 20.01 -12.49
C LEU A 90 -3.70 20.22 -13.82
N THR A 91 -3.17 21.13 -14.63
CA THR A 91 -3.42 21.15 -16.08
C THR A 91 -2.07 21.36 -16.73
N MET A 92 -1.44 20.27 -17.15
CA MET A 92 -0.18 20.33 -17.90
C MET A 92 -0.25 19.33 -19.05
N VAL A 93 -0.71 19.82 -20.20
CA VAL A 93 -0.35 19.23 -21.49
C VAL A 93 1.16 19.42 -21.64
N GLY A 94 1.94 18.34 -21.57
CA GLY A 94 3.37 18.34 -21.92
C GLY A 94 4.40 18.02 -20.83
N SER A 95 4.00 17.69 -19.60
CA SER A 95 4.90 17.05 -18.62
C SER A 95 4.50 15.59 -18.43
N LYS A 96 5.46 14.66 -18.56
CA LYS A 96 5.27 13.23 -18.27
C LYS A 96 4.61 13.09 -16.89
N PHE A 97 3.44 12.47 -16.81
CA PHE A 97 2.83 12.18 -15.52
C PHE A 97 3.78 11.25 -14.75
N GLN A 98 4.21 11.70 -13.58
CA GLN A 98 5.12 10.96 -12.72
C GLN A 98 4.46 10.84 -11.35
N LEU A 99 4.37 9.61 -10.87
CA LEU A 99 3.87 9.29 -9.55
C LEU A 99 5.08 9.17 -8.62
N ASP A 100 5.01 9.75 -7.42
CA ASP A 100 6.11 9.75 -6.44
C ASP A 100 6.00 8.57 -5.47
N ASP A 101 5.37 8.73 -4.31
CA ASP A 101 5.12 7.65 -3.35
C ASP A 101 3.66 7.20 -3.37
N VAL A 102 3.40 5.95 -2.96
CA VAL A 102 2.04 5.41 -2.81
C VAL A 102 1.76 5.13 -1.35
N ILE A 103 1.26 6.12 -0.60
CA ILE A 103 1.18 6.05 0.87
C ILE A 103 -0.24 5.94 1.40
N GLU A 104 -1.15 6.77 0.91
CA GLU A 104 -2.53 6.85 1.41
C GLU A 104 -3.54 7.00 0.27
N ALA A 105 -4.79 6.60 0.50
CA ALA A 105 -5.82 6.66 -0.55
C ALA A 105 -6.17 8.12 -0.92
N GLN A 106 -6.13 9.03 0.05
CA GLN A 106 -6.57 10.42 -0.10
C GLN A 106 -5.71 11.23 -1.05
N GLN A 107 -4.45 10.81 -1.28
CA GLN A 107 -3.48 11.48 -2.14
C GLN A 107 -3.88 11.45 -3.63
N PHE A 108 -4.78 10.53 -4.01
CA PHE A 108 -5.19 10.37 -5.40
C PHE A 108 -6.38 11.28 -5.72
N ASP A 109 -6.26 12.05 -6.79
CA ASP A 109 -7.38 12.73 -7.46
C ASP A 109 -7.88 11.90 -8.66
N ARG A 110 -8.96 12.37 -9.30
CA ARG A 110 -9.59 11.63 -10.40
C ARG A 110 -8.64 11.47 -11.60
N ASP A 111 -7.90 12.52 -11.95
CA ASP A 111 -7.00 12.49 -13.10
C ASP A 111 -5.87 11.47 -12.87
N THR A 112 -5.32 11.44 -11.66
CA THR A 112 -4.33 10.45 -11.25
C THR A 112 -4.91 9.03 -11.29
N LEU A 113 -6.12 8.82 -10.77
CA LEU A 113 -6.78 7.51 -10.82
C LEU A 113 -6.99 7.06 -12.27
N SER A 114 -7.47 7.93 -13.14
CA SER A 114 -7.65 7.65 -14.57
C SER A 114 -6.34 7.28 -15.25
N ALA A 115 -5.25 8.02 -15.00
CA ALA A 115 -3.93 7.68 -15.56
C ALA A 115 -3.42 6.30 -15.08
N ILE A 116 -3.58 5.99 -13.78
CA ILE A 116 -3.23 4.68 -13.23
C ILE A 116 -4.04 3.56 -13.91
N PHE A 117 -5.35 3.78 -14.09
CA PHE A 117 -6.25 2.78 -14.68
C PHE A 117 -5.98 2.57 -16.17
N GLU A 118 -5.66 3.63 -16.92
CA GLU A 118 -5.24 3.52 -18.32
C GLU A 118 -3.99 2.65 -18.45
N VAL A 119 -2.96 2.90 -17.62
CA VAL A 119 -1.76 2.06 -17.61
C VAL A 119 -2.09 0.63 -17.17
N ALA A 120 -2.98 0.43 -16.19
CA ALA A 120 -3.40 -0.92 -15.79
C ALA A 120 -4.06 -1.71 -16.93
N GLN A 121 -4.85 -1.03 -17.78
CA GLN A 121 -5.41 -1.63 -19.00
C GLN A 121 -4.33 -2.02 -20.03
N GLU A 122 -3.22 -1.28 -20.10
CA GLU A 122 -2.06 -1.69 -20.90
C GLU A 122 -1.40 -2.94 -20.30
N MET A 123 -1.27 -3.00 -18.97
CA MET A 123 -0.66 -4.13 -18.26
C MET A 123 -1.44 -5.44 -18.45
N GLU A 124 -2.77 -5.35 -18.63
CA GLU A 124 -3.62 -6.50 -18.97
C GLU A 124 -3.24 -7.18 -20.28
N LYS A 125 -2.74 -6.40 -21.25
CA LYS A 125 -2.41 -6.85 -22.61
C LYS A 125 -1.00 -7.44 -22.70
N ILE A 126 -0.21 -7.39 -21.62
CA ILE A 126 1.15 -7.91 -21.64
C ILE A 126 1.14 -9.44 -21.69
N GLU A 127 1.60 -9.99 -22.80
CA GLU A 127 1.81 -11.40 -23.00
C GLU A 127 3.15 -11.87 -22.43
N LYS A 128 3.22 -13.14 -22.03
CA LYS A 128 4.48 -13.75 -21.55
C LYS A 128 5.51 -13.76 -22.68
N ASN A 129 6.77 -13.44 -22.36
CA ASN A 129 7.88 -13.37 -23.32
C ASN A 129 7.71 -12.32 -24.44
N SER A 130 6.83 -11.33 -24.24
CA SER A 130 6.71 -10.18 -25.14
C SER A 130 7.67 -9.07 -24.71
N MET A 131 7.90 -8.07 -25.58
CA MET A 131 8.65 -6.87 -25.20
C MET A 131 8.04 -6.15 -23.97
N GLY A 132 6.70 -6.18 -23.85
CA GLY A 132 6.00 -5.63 -22.68
C GLY A 132 6.38 -6.32 -21.36
N SER A 133 6.81 -7.58 -21.42
CA SER A 133 7.26 -8.32 -20.23
C SER A 133 8.70 -8.00 -19.80
N GLU A 134 9.38 -7.08 -20.48
CA GLU A 134 10.74 -6.62 -20.14
C GLU A 134 10.81 -5.12 -19.80
N ILE A 135 9.67 -4.44 -19.61
CA ILE A 135 9.61 -2.98 -19.36
C ILE A 135 10.48 -2.54 -18.17
N LEU A 136 10.54 -3.33 -17.11
CA LEU A 136 11.32 -3.07 -15.89
C LEU A 136 12.59 -3.91 -15.79
N LYS A 137 13.11 -4.40 -16.92
CA LYS A 137 14.38 -5.13 -16.94
C LYS A 137 15.51 -4.28 -16.39
N GLY A 138 16.25 -4.85 -15.43
CA GLY A 138 17.35 -4.17 -14.74
C GLY A 138 16.95 -3.37 -13.50
N TYR A 139 15.64 -3.24 -13.21
CA TYR A 139 15.17 -2.67 -11.96
C TYR A 139 15.03 -3.73 -10.87
N LEU A 140 15.24 -3.32 -9.62
CA LEU A 140 15.23 -4.18 -8.44
C LEU A 140 14.27 -3.64 -7.39
N MET A 141 13.24 -4.42 -7.06
CA MET A 141 12.24 -4.07 -6.04
C MET A 141 12.56 -4.77 -4.72
N ALA A 142 12.64 -4.02 -3.63
CA ALA A 142 12.68 -4.58 -2.29
C ALA A 142 11.28 -4.77 -1.72
N THR A 143 11.04 -5.91 -1.06
CA THR A 143 9.77 -6.20 -0.37
C THR A 143 10.01 -6.40 1.13
N LEU A 144 9.56 -5.43 1.94
CA LEU A 144 9.76 -5.38 3.38
C LEU A 144 8.44 -5.63 4.13
N PHE A 145 8.17 -6.89 4.47
CA PHE A 145 6.93 -7.28 5.15
C PHE A 145 7.20 -7.61 6.62
N TYR A 146 6.84 -6.68 7.51
CA TYR A 146 6.94 -6.81 8.98
C TYR A 146 5.69 -7.45 9.61
N GLU A 147 4.62 -7.63 8.83
CA GLU A 147 3.42 -8.39 9.17
C GLU A 147 3.13 -9.41 8.05
N PRO A 148 2.74 -10.66 8.37
CA PRO A 148 2.46 -11.68 7.35
C PRO A 148 1.39 -11.25 6.34
N SER A 149 1.68 -11.38 5.04
CA SER A 149 0.70 -11.19 3.96
C SER A 149 1.11 -11.88 2.66
N THR A 150 0.61 -13.09 2.44
CA THR A 150 0.95 -13.89 1.27
C THR A 150 0.44 -13.28 -0.04
N ARG A 151 -0.86 -12.91 -0.10
CA ARG A 151 -1.46 -12.39 -1.35
C ARG A 151 -0.84 -11.07 -1.80
N THR A 152 -0.71 -10.11 -0.89
CA THR A 152 -0.18 -8.79 -1.22
C THR A 152 1.29 -8.88 -1.61
N ARG A 153 2.11 -9.65 -0.88
CA ARG A 153 3.52 -9.84 -1.24
C ARG A 153 3.67 -10.54 -2.59
N LEU A 154 3.09 -11.73 -2.75
CA LEU A 154 3.25 -12.52 -3.99
C LEU A 154 2.72 -11.80 -5.22
N SER A 155 1.68 -10.97 -5.10
CA SER A 155 1.18 -10.18 -6.23
C SER A 155 2.11 -9.04 -6.63
N PHE A 156 2.77 -8.36 -5.70
CA PHE A 156 3.84 -7.41 -6.03
C PHE A 156 5.05 -8.10 -6.65
N GLU A 157 5.52 -9.19 -6.06
CA GLU A 157 6.66 -9.94 -6.60
C GLU A 157 6.36 -10.47 -8.01
N SER A 158 5.12 -10.95 -8.22
CA SER A 158 4.66 -11.37 -9.54
C SER A 158 4.56 -10.21 -10.53
N ALA A 159 4.09 -9.04 -10.10
CA ALA A 159 4.01 -7.85 -10.94
C ALA A 159 5.40 -7.43 -11.44
N MET A 160 6.38 -7.35 -10.53
CA MET A 160 7.75 -6.99 -10.86
C MET A 160 8.39 -8.00 -11.82
N LYS A 161 8.29 -9.30 -11.51
CA LYS A 161 8.84 -10.37 -12.35
C LYS A 161 8.19 -10.42 -13.73
N ARG A 162 6.88 -10.15 -13.84
CA ARG A 162 6.17 -10.12 -15.13
C ARG A 162 6.57 -8.95 -16.01
N LEU A 163 7.10 -7.89 -15.42
CA LEU A 163 7.67 -6.76 -16.14
C LEU A 163 9.18 -6.91 -16.36
N GLY A 164 9.77 -8.06 -16.00
CA GLY A 164 11.18 -8.36 -16.24
C GLY A 164 12.13 -7.84 -15.16
N GLY A 165 11.58 -7.26 -14.10
CA GLY A 165 12.35 -6.79 -12.94
C GLY A 165 12.69 -7.91 -11.95
N GLU A 166 13.61 -7.59 -11.04
CA GLU A 166 14.08 -8.48 -9.99
C GLU A 166 13.52 -8.09 -8.62
N VAL A 167 13.58 -9.01 -7.66
CA VAL A 167 13.00 -8.83 -6.32
C VAL A 167 14.01 -9.22 -5.25
N LEU A 168 14.28 -8.30 -4.33
CA LEU A 168 14.87 -8.59 -3.02
C LEU A 168 13.74 -8.81 -2.02
N THR A 169 13.69 -9.97 -1.39
CA THR A 169 12.59 -10.33 -0.49
C THR A 169 13.10 -10.65 0.90
N THR A 170 12.38 -10.16 1.91
CA THR A 170 12.57 -10.57 3.30
C THR A 170 11.20 -10.78 3.91
N GLU A 171 10.83 -12.04 4.10
CA GLU A 171 9.67 -12.40 4.89
C GLU A 171 9.96 -12.22 6.37
N ASN A 172 8.95 -11.76 7.14
CA ASN A 172 9.05 -11.58 8.58
C ASN A 172 10.28 -10.74 8.94
N ALA A 173 10.43 -9.57 8.32
CA ALA A 173 11.57 -8.68 8.56
C ALA A 173 11.78 -8.40 10.05
N ARG A 174 10.70 -8.37 10.85
CA ARG A 174 10.78 -8.28 12.31
C ARG A 174 11.61 -9.39 12.97
N GLU A 175 11.52 -10.61 12.47
CA GLU A 175 12.13 -11.81 13.08
C GLU A 175 13.46 -12.19 12.42
N PHE A 176 13.62 -11.94 11.12
CA PHE A 176 14.77 -12.41 10.33
C PHE A 176 15.70 -11.30 9.82
N SER A 177 15.37 -10.03 10.02
CA SER A 177 16.24 -8.91 9.64
C SER A 177 16.95 -8.27 10.84
N SER A 178 17.79 -7.28 10.58
CA SER A 178 18.39 -6.40 11.59
C SER A 178 17.36 -5.72 12.50
N ALA A 179 16.09 -5.64 12.11
CA ALA A 179 15.01 -5.22 13.00
C ALA A 179 14.87 -6.12 14.25
N ALA A 180 15.16 -7.42 14.14
CA ALA A 180 15.21 -8.34 15.28
C ALA A 180 16.32 -7.97 16.29
N LYS A 181 17.33 -7.22 15.81
CA LYS A 181 18.46 -6.71 16.60
C LYS A 181 18.24 -5.28 17.10
N GLY A 182 17.04 -4.71 16.90
CA GLY A 182 16.67 -3.37 17.36
C GLY A 182 17.02 -2.24 16.40
N GLU A 183 17.30 -2.52 15.12
CA GLU A 183 17.48 -1.47 14.10
C GLU A 183 16.20 -0.65 13.93
N THR A 184 16.35 0.66 13.75
CA THR A 184 15.20 1.55 13.49
C THR A 184 14.65 1.32 12.10
N LEU A 185 13.36 1.59 11.88
CA LEU A 185 12.76 1.50 10.55
C LEU A 185 13.51 2.39 9.56
N GLU A 186 13.85 3.61 9.98
CA GLU A 186 14.55 4.60 9.17
C GLU A 186 15.95 4.11 8.74
N ASP A 187 16.71 3.48 9.63
CA ASP A 187 18.02 2.91 9.29
C ASP A 187 17.89 1.70 8.35
N SER A 188 16.90 0.83 8.56
CA SER A 188 16.60 -0.26 7.64
C SER A 188 16.26 0.27 6.24
N ILE A 189 15.42 1.31 6.14
CA ILE A 189 15.05 1.93 4.87
C ILE A 189 16.26 2.52 4.16
N ARG A 190 17.12 3.28 4.87
CA ARG A 190 18.37 3.83 4.31
C ARG A 190 19.33 2.77 3.81
N THR A 191 19.36 1.63 4.48
CA THR A 191 20.20 0.51 4.06
C THR A 191 19.65 -0.15 2.80
N VAL A 192 18.35 -0.41 2.76
CA VAL A 192 17.70 -1.12 1.65
C VAL A 192 17.56 -0.26 0.39
N GLU A 193 17.38 1.06 0.52
CA GLU A 193 17.35 1.96 -0.65
C GLU A 193 18.68 1.95 -1.41
N GLY A 194 19.81 1.73 -0.74
CA GLY A 194 21.11 1.59 -1.38
C GLY A 194 21.24 0.36 -2.29
N TYR A 195 20.28 -0.58 -2.20
CA TYR A 195 20.29 -1.83 -2.96
C TYR A 195 19.13 -1.97 -3.95
N SER A 196 18.15 -1.06 -3.93
CA SER A 196 16.91 -1.22 -4.68
C SER A 196 16.45 0.08 -5.32
N ASP A 197 15.64 -0.01 -6.36
CA ASP A 197 15.09 1.15 -7.06
C ASP A 197 13.72 1.56 -6.53
N ILE A 198 13.06 0.66 -5.80
CA ILE A 198 11.73 0.87 -5.20
C ILE A 198 11.51 -0.08 -4.02
N ILE A 199 10.84 0.40 -2.98
CA ILE A 199 10.51 -0.41 -1.79
C ILE A 199 8.99 -0.55 -1.67
N VAL A 200 8.52 -1.79 -1.61
CA VAL A 200 7.17 -2.14 -1.19
C VAL A 200 7.23 -2.58 0.26
N MET A 201 6.46 -1.92 1.14
CA MET A 201 6.50 -2.26 2.56
C MET A 201 5.12 -2.48 3.16
N ARG A 202 5.07 -3.41 4.13
CA ARG A 202 3.93 -3.64 4.99
C ARG A 202 4.38 -3.63 6.44
N HIS A 203 3.72 -2.84 7.27
CA HIS A 203 4.11 -2.65 8.67
C HIS A 203 2.92 -2.79 9.63
N PHE A 204 3.19 -3.17 10.88
CA PHE A 204 2.14 -3.33 11.91
C PHE A 204 1.76 -1.99 12.57
N GLU A 205 2.65 -1.00 12.53
CA GLU A 205 2.39 0.37 13.01
C GLU A 205 1.76 1.22 11.91
N SER A 206 0.73 1.99 12.26
CA SER A 206 0.19 3.03 11.38
C SER A 206 1.17 4.19 11.24
N GLY A 207 1.25 4.77 10.04
CA GLY A 207 2.16 5.85 9.70
C GLY A 207 3.57 5.40 9.36
N ALA A 208 3.91 4.11 9.50
CA ALA A 208 5.24 3.60 9.19
C ALA A 208 5.62 3.80 7.72
N ALA A 209 4.68 3.61 6.79
CA ALA A 209 4.93 3.87 5.36
C ALA A 209 5.26 5.34 5.10
N LYS A 210 4.58 6.27 5.79
CA LYS A 210 4.86 7.71 5.72
C LYS A 210 6.24 8.06 6.28
N ARG A 211 6.66 7.42 7.39
CA ARG A 211 8.02 7.59 7.95
C ARG A 211 9.09 7.08 6.99
N ALA A 212 8.86 5.93 6.36
CA ALA A 212 9.75 5.37 5.36
C ALA A 212 9.87 6.29 4.13
N ALA A 213 8.75 6.79 3.60
CA ALA A 213 8.73 7.73 2.48
C ALA A 213 9.49 9.03 2.79
N ALA A 214 9.35 9.56 4.01
CA ALA A 214 10.10 10.73 4.44
C ALA A 214 11.61 10.47 4.63
N THR A 215 12.03 9.21 4.66
CA THR A 215 13.43 8.80 4.87
C THR A 215 14.12 8.43 3.56
N ALA A 216 13.41 7.73 2.66
CA ALA A 216 13.94 7.22 1.41
C ALA A 216 14.09 8.32 0.36
N SER A 217 15.01 8.10 -0.57
CA SER A 217 15.23 8.86 -1.79
C SER A 217 14.67 8.18 -3.04
N ILE A 218 14.16 6.95 -2.88
CA ILE A 218 13.49 6.14 -3.90
C ILE A 218 12.01 5.95 -3.54
N PRO A 219 11.13 5.62 -4.50
CA PRO A 219 9.71 5.45 -4.25
C PRO A 219 9.39 4.38 -3.18
N ILE A 220 8.42 4.70 -2.32
CA ILE A 220 7.82 3.80 -1.33
C ILE A 220 6.37 3.48 -1.70
N ILE A 221 6.03 2.19 -1.67
CA ILE A 221 4.65 1.72 -1.78
C ILE A 221 4.17 1.12 -0.45
N ASN A 222 3.10 1.69 0.11
CA ASN A 222 2.37 1.17 1.24
C ASN A 222 1.49 -0.03 0.83
N ALA A 223 1.93 -1.23 1.21
CA ALA A 223 1.21 -2.50 1.10
C ALA A 223 0.37 -2.83 2.36
N GLY A 224 0.19 -1.86 3.26
CA GLY A 224 -0.63 -1.90 4.45
C GLY A 224 0.14 -1.48 5.71
N ASP A 225 -0.39 -0.53 6.48
CA ASP A 225 0.24 -0.05 7.72
C ASP A 225 -0.72 -0.03 8.91
N GLY A 226 -0.57 -0.99 9.83
CA GLY A 226 -1.43 -1.14 11.01
C GLY A 226 -2.94 -1.13 10.68
N PRO A 227 -3.81 -0.57 11.53
CA PRO A 227 -5.22 -0.33 11.20
C PRO A 227 -5.45 0.85 10.22
N GLY A 228 -4.38 1.42 9.64
CA GLY A 228 -4.39 2.64 8.85
C GLY A 228 -4.81 2.41 7.40
N GLN A 229 -3.88 2.55 6.47
CA GLN A 229 -4.15 2.65 5.03
C GLN A 229 -3.75 1.37 4.29
N HIS A 230 -4.42 1.12 3.17
CA HIS A 230 -4.01 0.13 2.17
C HIS A 230 -4.33 0.67 0.76
N PRO A 231 -3.59 1.70 0.28
CA PRO A 231 -3.94 2.43 -0.94
C PRO A 231 -4.01 1.52 -2.17
N THR A 232 -3.08 0.58 -2.30
CA THR A 232 -3.00 -0.34 -3.44
C THR A 232 -4.17 -1.33 -3.52
N GLN A 233 -4.78 -1.66 -2.37
CA GLN A 233 -6.02 -2.44 -2.33
C GLN A 233 -7.21 -1.55 -2.72
N ALA A 234 -7.29 -0.32 -2.23
CA ALA A 234 -8.36 0.58 -2.65
C ALA A 234 -8.31 0.86 -4.16
N LEU A 235 -7.12 1.05 -4.73
CA LEU A 235 -6.93 1.25 -6.18
C LEU A 235 -7.44 0.06 -6.99
N LEU A 236 -7.07 -1.17 -6.61
CA LEU A 236 -7.55 -2.36 -7.33
C LEU A 236 -9.05 -2.61 -7.13
N ASP A 237 -9.60 -2.19 -5.99
CA ASP A 237 -11.03 -2.28 -5.71
C ASP A 237 -11.80 -1.34 -6.63
N VAL A 238 -11.44 -0.06 -6.68
CA VAL A 238 -12.08 0.92 -7.58
C VAL A 238 -11.90 0.53 -9.05
N TYR A 239 -10.70 0.09 -9.44
CA TYR A 239 -10.47 -0.43 -10.80
C TYR A 239 -11.39 -1.62 -11.12
N THR A 240 -11.57 -2.54 -10.17
CA THR A 240 -12.48 -3.67 -10.37
C THR A 240 -13.93 -3.22 -10.51
N ILE A 241 -14.38 -2.25 -9.71
CA ILE A 241 -15.72 -1.68 -9.85
C ILE A 241 -15.90 -1.09 -11.26
N GLU A 242 -14.94 -0.32 -11.76
CA GLU A 242 -14.99 0.24 -13.12
C GLU A 242 -15.07 -0.86 -14.18
N ARG A 243 -14.26 -1.93 -14.04
CA ARG A 243 -14.22 -3.03 -15.01
C ARG A 243 -15.47 -3.89 -15.02
N GLU A 244 -16.12 -4.05 -13.88
CA GLU A 244 -17.33 -4.88 -13.75
C GLU A 244 -18.62 -4.10 -14.04
N ILE A 245 -18.71 -2.85 -13.56
CA ILE A 245 -19.91 -2.00 -13.67
C ILE A 245 -19.86 -1.08 -14.88
N GLY A 246 -18.67 -0.75 -15.40
CA GLY A 246 -18.46 0.15 -16.52
C GLY A 246 -18.53 1.63 -16.18
N LYS A 247 -18.73 1.99 -14.91
CA LYS A 247 -18.78 3.37 -14.41
C LYS A 247 -18.44 3.45 -12.93
N LEU A 248 -18.08 4.66 -12.47
CA LEU A 248 -17.77 4.97 -11.08
C LEU A 248 -18.65 6.10 -10.50
N ASP A 249 -19.18 6.99 -11.34
CA ASP A 249 -20.16 8.00 -10.91
C ASP A 249 -21.57 7.39 -10.82
N GLY A 250 -22.36 7.84 -9.85
CA GLY A 250 -23.76 7.45 -9.70
C GLY A 250 -23.98 5.99 -9.26
N ILE A 251 -22.99 5.38 -8.60
CA ILE A 251 -23.07 3.99 -8.12
C ILE A 251 -23.49 3.92 -6.65
N LYS A 252 -24.12 2.81 -6.28
CA LYS A 252 -24.49 2.47 -4.90
C LYS A 252 -23.64 1.30 -4.41
N VAL A 253 -22.94 1.50 -3.31
CA VAL A 253 -21.98 0.53 -2.78
C VAL A 253 -22.36 0.15 -1.35
N ALA A 254 -22.55 -1.15 -1.09
CA ALA A 254 -22.67 -1.71 0.24
C ALA A 254 -21.28 -2.14 0.74
N LEU A 255 -20.88 -1.62 1.90
CA LEU A 255 -19.68 -2.00 2.61
C LEU A 255 -20.10 -2.84 3.82
N VAL A 256 -19.75 -4.13 3.82
CA VAL A 256 -20.35 -5.13 4.71
C VAL A 256 -19.29 -5.81 5.59
N GLY A 257 -19.58 -6.01 6.88
CA GLY A 257 -18.73 -6.79 7.80
C GLY A 257 -17.99 -5.93 8.84
N ASP A 258 -16.67 -6.09 8.95
CA ASP A 258 -15.82 -5.37 9.90
C ASP A 258 -15.38 -4.01 9.33
N LEU A 259 -16.15 -2.98 9.68
CA LEU A 259 -15.93 -1.62 9.21
C LEU A 259 -15.05 -0.80 10.18
N ALA A 260 -14.95 -1.23 11.44
CA ALA A 260 -14.14 -0.58 12.46
C ALA A 260 -12.64 -0.79 12.24
N TYR A 261 -12.24 -2.01 11.85
CA TYR A 261 -10.83 -2.43 11.72
C TYR A 261 -10.45 -2.83 10.29
N GLY A 262 -11.39 -2.83 9.35
CA GLY A 262 -11.14 -3.09 7.94
C GLY A 262 -10.37 -1.94 7.26
N ARG A 263 -9.03 -1.98 7.27
CA ARG A 263 -8.19 -0.97 6.58
C ARG A 263 -8.52 -0.80 5.09
N THR A 264 -8.93 -1.90 4.43
CA THR A 264 -9.27 -1.93 3.00
C THR A 264 -10.57 -1.17 2.73
N VAL A 265 -11.62 -1.43 3.51
CA VAL A 265 -12.92 -0.77 3.35
C VAL A 265 -12.86 0.73 3.66
N ARG A 266 -12.02 1.11 4.64
CA ARG A 266 -11.75 2.53 4.94
C ARG A 266 -11.03 3.22 3.78
N SER A 267 -9.99 2.59 3.24
CA SER A 267 -9.25 3.10 2.08
C SER A 267 -10.14 3.20 0.84
N LEU A 268 -11.03 2.23 0.62
CA LEU A 268 -12.00 2.24 -0.46
C LEU A 268 -13.00 3.41 -0.32
N ALA A 269 -13.52 3.67 0.88
CA ALA A 269 -14.42 4.80 1.13
C ALA A 269 -13.79 6.14 0.75
N TYR A 270 -12.49 6.34 1.04
CA TYR A 270 -11.76 7.55 0.64
C TYR A 270 -11.68 7.74 -0.88
N LEU A 271 -11.48 6.65 -1.65
CA LEU A 271 -11.43 6.74 -3.11
C LEU A 271 -12.82 6.86 -3.75
N LEU A 272 -13.83 6.17 -3.22
CA LEU A 272 -15.21 6.31 -3.69
C LEU A 272 -15.72 7.74 -3.52
N ALA A 273 -15.27 8.46 -2.49
CA ALA A 273 -15.58 9.86 -2.27
C ALA A 273 -15.01 10.83 -3.32
N LYS A 274 -14.16 10.36 -4.24
CA LYS A 274 -13.66 11.16 -5.37
C LYS A 274 -14.65 11.21 -6.53
N TYR A 275 -15.68 10.37 -6.52
CA TYR A 275 -16.66 10.24 -7.59
C TYR A 275 -18.00 10.89 -7.22
N GLN A 276 -18.74 11.31 -8.24
CA GLN A 276 -20.00 12.06 -8.10
C GLN A 276 -21.17 11.10 -7.89
N ASP A 277 -22.16 11.55 -7.13
CA ASP A 277 -23.43 10.84 -6.91
C ASP A 277 -23.26 9.39 -6.41
N VAL A 278 -22.14 9.10 -5.74
CA VAL A 278 -21.94 7.81 -5.06
C VAL A 278 -22.75 7.80 -3.77
N LYS A 279 -23.43 6.68 -3.52
CA LYS A 279 -24.08 6.42 -2.22
C LYS A 279 -23.47 5.18 -1.56
N ILE A 280 -23.08 5.33 -0.30
CA ILE A 280 -22.44 4.26 0.49
C ILE A 280 -23.40 3.75 1.56
N TYR A 281 -23.59 2.44 1.63
CA TYR A 281 -24.35 1.78 2.68
C TYR A 281 -23.38 1.04 3.59
N PHE A 282 -23.46 1.27 4.90
CA PHE A 282 -22.68 0.55 5.89
C PHE A 282 -23.55 -0.52 6.56
N VAL A 283 -23.13 -1.79 6.42
CA VAL A 283 -23.83 -2.93 7.01
C VAL A 283 -22.85 -3.70 7.89
N SER A 284 -22.99 -3.57 9.21
CA SER A 284 -22.01 -4.13 10.15
C SER A 284 -22.63 -4.53 11.48
N PRO A 285 -22.04 -5.49 12.21
CA PRO A 285 -22.39 -5.71 13.61
C PRO A 285 -22.05 -4.48 14.44
N ASP A 286 -22.79 -4.24 15.54
CA ASP A 286 -22.63 -3.02 16.35
C ASP A 286 -21.20 -2.84 16.89
N VAL A 287 -20.54 -3.96 17.22
CA VAL A 287 -19.18 -4.00 17.76
C VAL A 287 -18.08 -3.60 16.77
N VAL A 288 -18.39 -3.55 15.47
CA VAL A 288 -17.43 -3.24 14.40
C VAL A 288 -17.98 -2.22 13.39
N LYS A 289 -18.82 -1.29 13.87
CA LYS A 289 -19.34 -0.18 13.05
C LYS A 289 -18.26 0.68 12.44
N MET A 290 -18.60 1.30 11.30
CA MET A 290 -17.74 2.33 10.72
C MET A 290 -17.56 3.44 11.75
N LYS A 291 -16.33 3.92 11.90
CA LYS A 291 -15.99 4.98 12.84
C LYS A 291 -16.32 6.35 12.27
N ASP A 292 -16.56 7.31 13.16
CA ASP A 292 -17.02 8.65 12.79
C ASP A 292 -16.03 9.41 11.91
N ASP A 293 -14.73 9.14 12.01
CA ASP A 293 -13.72 9.78 11.16
C ASP A 293 -13.98 9.56 9.65
N ILE A 294 -14.48 8.39 9.26
CA ILE A 294 -14.87 8.11 7.87
C ILE A 294 -16.22 8.75 7.54
N LYS A 295 -17.19 8.69 8.45
CA LYS A 295 -18.53 9.27 8.25
C LYS A 295 -18.46 10.80 8.10
N ASP A 296 -17.66 11.45 8.93
CA ASP A 296 -17.41 12.89 8.92
C ASP A 296 -16.69 13.28 7.63
N TYR A 297 -15.69 12.50 7.21
CA TYR A 297 -15.02 12.71 5.94
C TYR A 297 -15.99 12.62 4.76
N LEU A 298 -16.80 11.55 4.67
CA LEU A 298 -17.79 11.38 3.60
C LEU A 298 -18.81 12.53 3.58
N THR A 299 -19.26 12.96 4.76
CA THR A 299 -20.18 14.11 4.91
C THR A 299 -19.52 15.40 4.43
N SER A 300 -18.25 15.64 4.77
CA SER A 300 -17.51 16.83 4.32
C SER A 300 -17.30 16.87 2.80
N MET A 301 -17.25 15.69 2.17
CA MET A 301 -17.15 15.51 0.72
C MET A 301 -18.51 15.52 0.01
N GLY A 302 -19.63 15.64 0.74
CA GLY A 302 -20.98 15.61 0.19
C GLY A 302 -21.45 14.23 -0.29
N VAL A 303 -20.78 13.16 0.12
CA VAL A 303 -21.14 11.78 -0.24
C VAL A 303 -22.31 11.32 0.62
N GLN A 304 -23.35 10.78 -0.01
CA GLN A 304 -24.48 10.21 0.73
C GLN A 304 -24.08 8.89 1.36
N TRP A 305 -24.36 8.73 2.66
CA TRP A 305 -24.17 7.46 3.34
C TRP A 305 -25.30 7.16 4.32
N GLU A 306 -25.54 5.87 4.56
CA GLU A 306 -26.49 5.39 5.59
C GLU A 306 -26.00 4.10 6.25
N GLU A 307 -26.38 3.90 7.51
CA GLU A 307 -26.15 2.64 8.24
C GLU A 307 -27.42 1.79 8.18
N SER A 308 -27.29 0.48 7.94
CA SER A 308 -28.41 -0.47 7.94
C SER A 308 -28.01 -1.79 8.59
N ALA A 309 -28.99 -2.44 9.20
CA ALA A 309 -28.85 -3.80 9.75
C ALA A 309 -29.44 -4.88 8.82
N ASP A 310 -30.03 -4.51 7.68
CA ASP A 310 -30.63 -5.44 6.72
C ASP A 310 -29.76 -5.55 5.47
N LEU A 311 -28.99 -6.65 5.39
CA LEU A 311 -28.12 -6.92 4.25
C LEU A 311 -28.91 -7.18 2.97
N VAL A 312 -30.06 -7.86 3.04
CA VAL A 312 -30.82 -8.27 1.85
C VAL A 312 -31.48 -7.05 1.22
N ASP A 313 -32.08 -6.19 2.03
CA ASP A 313 -32.67 -4.92 1.57
C ASP A 313 -31.61 -4.01 0.93
N VAL A 314 -30.44 -3.86 1.57
CA VAL A 314 -29.34 -3.05 1.03
C VAL A 314 -28.79 -3.65 -0.28
N ALA A 315 -28.54 -4.96 -0.31
CA ALA A 315 -28.03 -5.65 -1.48
C ALA A 315 -28.96 -5.51 -2.69
N SER A 316 -30.28 -5.44 -2.48
CA SER A 316 -31.26 -5.23 -3.55
C SER A 316 -31.15 -3.87 -4.24
N LYS A 317 -30.53 -2.88 -3.59
CA LYS A 317 -30.41 -1.49 -4.06
C LYS A 317 -29.04 -1.17 -4.63
N CYS A 318 -28.03 -1.97 -4.34
CA CYS A 318 -26.63 -1.65 -4.62
C CYS A 318 -26.12 -2.26 -5.94
N ASP A 319 -25.18 -1.55 -6.56
CA ASP A 319 -24.41 -2.01 -7.72
C ASP A 319 -23.21 -2.86 -7.26
N VAL A 320 -22.70 -2.62 -6.05
CA VAL A 320 -21.56 -3.34 -5.48
C VAL A 320 -21.86 -3.76 -4.05
N VAL A 321 -21.67 -5.04 -3.74
CA VAL A 321 -21.61 -5.57 -2.37
C VAL A 321 -20.17 -5.93 -2.06
N TYR A 322 -19.48 -5.08 -1.28
CA TYR A 322 -18.11 -5.28 -0.84
C TYR A 322 -18.11 -5.90 0.56
N GLN A 323 -17.94 -7.21 0.61
CA GLN A 323 -17.94 -7.99 1.85
C GLN A 323 -16.54 -8.00 2.48
N THR A 324 -16.48 -7.99 3.81
CA THR A 324 -15.26 -8.14 4.59
C THR A 324 -15.43 -9.20 5.67
N ARG A 325 -14.32 -9.85 6.03
CA ARG A 325 -14.26 -10.78 7.16
C ARG A 325 -14.31 -10.05 8.50
N ILE A 326 -14.86 -10.69 9.52
CA ILE A 326 -14.67 -10.28 10.92
C ILE A 326 -13.26 -10.70 11.38
N GLN A 327 -12.44 -9.73 11.80
CA GLN A 327 -11.05 -9.99 12.18
C GLN A 327 -10.96 -10.50 13.64
N ARG A 328 -10.96 -11.82 13.84
CA ARG A 328 -10.84 -12.44 15.18
C ARG A 328 -9.69 -11.86 16.01
N GLU A 329 -8.56 -11.59 15.35
CA GLU A 329 -7.36 -11.03 15.95
C GLU A 329 -7.55 -9.64 16.59
N ARG A 330 -8.62 -8.90 16.27
CA ARG A 330 -8.92 -7.57 16.82
C ARG A 330 -9.76 -7.60 18.09
N PHE A 331 -10.33 -8.74 18.43
CA PHE A 331 -11.19 -8.87 19.61
C PHE A 331 -10.40 -9.20 20.88
N GLY A 332 -9.19 -9.77 20.76
CA GLY A 332 -8.37 -10.14 21.90
C GLY A 332 -9.05 -11.22 22.74
N GLU A 333 -9.22 -10.96 24.04
CA GLU A 333 -9.92 -11.87 24.97
C GLU A 333 -11.46 -11.81 24.84
N ARG A 334 -12.01 -10.83 24.11
CA ARG A 334 -13.46 -10.63 23.91
C ARG A 334 -14.02 -11.56 22.83
N VAL A 335 -13.87 -12.86 23.03
CA VAL A 335 -14.26 -13.90 22.06
C VAL A 335 -15.79 -13.94 21.88
N ASP A 336 -16.54 -13.65 22.93
CA ASP A 336 -17.99 -13.50 22.91
C ASP A 336 -18.49 -12.50 21.86
N LEU A 337 -17.89 -11.30 21.81
CA LEU A 337 -18.24 -10.28 20.82
C LEU A 337 -17.84 -10.67 19.40
N TYR A 338 -16.77 -11.46 19.25
CA TYR A 338 -16.37 -12.00 17.96
C TYR A 338 -17.40 -13.02 17.44
N GLU A 339 -17.84 -13.95 18.28
CA GLU A 339 -18.83 -14.97 17.90
C GLU A 339 -20.21 -14.34 17.63
N GLU A 340 -20.57 -13.24 18.31
CA GLU A 340 -21.79 -12.48 17.99
C GLU A 340 -21.72 -11.77 16.63
N ALA A 341 -20.53 -11.25 16.28
CA ALA A 341 -20.31 -10.52 15.03
C ALA A 341 -20.14 -11.45 13.82
N ARG A 342 -19.43 -12.56 14.01
CA ARG A 342 -19.14 -13.55 12.98
C ARG A 342 -20.44 -14.23 12.53
N GLY A 343 -20.60 -14.38 11.23
CA GLY A 343 -21.78 -15.06 10.65
C GLY A 343 -23.08 -14.25 10.73
N LYS A 344 -23.08 -13.02 11.28
CA LYS A 344 -24.26 -12.15 11.28
C LYS A 344 -24.63 -11.67 9.88
N TYR A 345 -23.63 -11.41 9.04
CA TYR A 345 -23.81 -10.97 7.66
C TYR A 345 -23.05 -11.90 6.74
N ILE A 346 -23.80 -12.77 6.06
CA ILE A 346 -23.30 -13.77 5.13
C ILE A 346 -23.87 -13.46 3.76
N VAL A 347 -23.01 -13.41 2.74
CA VAL A 347 -23.45 -13.37 1.34
C VAL A 347 -23.70 -14.80 0.89
N ASP A 348 -24.97 -15.13 0.69
CA ASP A 348 -25.45 -16.42 0.23
C ASP A 348 -26.34 -16.29 -1.02
N LEU A 349 -26.95 -17.39 -1.47
CA LEU A 349 -27.87 -17.38 -2.60
C LEU A 349 -29.09 -16.46 -2.37
N ALA A 350 -29.54 -16.25 -1.13
CA ALA A 350 -30.67 -15.36 -0.85
C ALA A 350 -30.29 -13.90 -1.10
N VAL A 351 -29.10 -13.48 -0.66
CA VAL A 351 -28.53 -12.16 -0.98
C VAL A 351 -28.37 -12.00 -2.49
N LEU A 352 -27.78 -13.00 -3.16
CA LEU A 352 -27.64 -13.00 -4.62
C LEU A 352 -28.99 -12.89 -5.35
N ASN A 353 -30.03 -13.55 -4.87
CA ASN A 353 -31.36 -13.48 -5.50
C ASN A 353 -32.02 -12.10 -5.34
N ALA A 354 -31.66 -11.34 -4.30
CA ALA A 354 -32.15 -9.99 -4.09
C ALA A 354 -31.38 -8.94 -4.92
N MET A 355 -30.09 -9.19 -5.20
CA MET A 355 -29.22 -8.27 -5.93
C MET A 355 -29.68 -8.02 -7.38
N GLN A 356 -29.39 -6.82 -7.88
CA GLN A 356 -29.58 -6.49 -9.29
C GLN A 356 -28.73 -7.41 -10.19
N LYS A 357 -29.20 -7.65 -11.43
CA LYS A 357 -28.50 -8.54 -12.38
C LYS A 357 -27.11 -8.04 -12.78
N HIS A 358 -26.93 -6.72 -12.83
CA HIS A 358 -25.65 -6.09 -13.18
C HIS A 358 -24.73 -5.86 -11.97
N ALA A 359 -25.22 -6.09 -10.75
CA ALA A 359 -24.44 -5.84 -9.54
C ALA A 359 -23.35 -6.89 -9.35
N VAL A 360 -22.31 -6.57 -8.56
CA VAL A 360 -21.21 -7.49 -8.26
C VAL A 360 -20.94 -7.66 -6.77
N VAL A 361 -20.45 -8.85 -6.41
CA VAL A 361 -19.95 -9.17 -5.07
C VAL A 361 -18.43 -9.13 -5.10
N MET A 362 -17.84 -8.32 -4.23
CA MET A 362 -16.40 -8.12 -4.08
C MET A 362 -15.95 -8.47 -2.67
N HIS A 363 -14.69 -8.90 -2.54
CA HIS A 363 -14.10 -9.28 -1.27
C HIS A 363 -12.56 -9.18 -1.34
N PRO A 364 -11.89 -8.50 -0.38
CA PRO A 364 -10.43 -8.31 -0.41
C PRO A 364 -9.63 -9.60 -0.18
N LEU A 365 -10.29 -10.64 0.32
CA LEU A 365 -9.75 -11.96 0.69
C LEU A 365 -8.75 -11.90 1.88
N PRO A 366 -8.64 -12.97 2.68
CA PRO A 366 -9.26 -14.28 2.50
C PRO A 366 -10.69 -14.23 2.99
N ARG A 367 -11.58 -15.01 2.36
CA ARG A 367 -12.88 -15.27 2.95
C ARG A 367 -12.79 -16.42 3.96
N LEU A 368 -13.65 -16.39 4.97
CA LEU A 368 -13.93 -17.53 5.85
C LEU A 368 -15.34 -18.03 5.56
N ASP A 369 -16.31 -17.61 6.37
CA ASP A 369 -17.72 -18.02 6.32
C ASP A 369 -18.67 -16.89 5.93
N GLU A 370 -18.15 -15.69 5.70
CA GLU A 370 -18.92 -14.51 5.30
C GLU A 370 -19.40 -14.52 3.84
N ILE A 371 -18.94 -15.48 3.02
CA ILE A 371 -19.46 -15.76 1.67
C ILE A 371 -19.53 -17.28 1.52
N THR A 372 -20.71 -17.81 1.19
CA THR A 372 -20.90 -19.25 0.98
C THR A 372 -20.29 -19.70 -0.35
N VAL A 373 -19.90 -20.98 -0.46
CA VAL A 373 -19.14 -21.49 -1.62
C VAL A 373 -19.99 -21.54 -2.90
N ASP A 374 -21.29 -21.76 -2.77
CA ASP A 374 -22.25 -21.74 -3.88
C ASP A 374 -22.37 -20.38 -4.59
N VAL A 375 -21.90 -19.30 -3.96
CA VAL A 375 -21.78 -17.97 -4.60
C VAL A 375 -20.70 -17.96 -5.69
N ASP A 376 -19.69 -18.84 -5.64
CA ASP A 376 -18.55 -18.84 -6.58
C ASP A 376 -18.96 -19.00 -8.04
N GLU A 377 -20.01 -19.78 -8.29
CA GLU A 377 -20.50 -20.09 -9.62
C GLU A 377 -21.36 -18.96 -10.21
N ASP A 378 -21.77 -17.98 -9.39
CA ASP A 378 -22.53 -16.82 -9.86
C ASP A 378 -21.61 -15.86 -10.63
N PRO A 379 -21.99 -15.41 -11.86
CA PRO A 379 -21.16 -14.49 -12.64
C PRO A 379 -20.86 -13.16 -11.92
N ARG A 380 -21.71 -12.76 -10.97
CA ARG A 380 -21.55 -11.54 -10.17
C ARG A 380 -20.48 -11.66 -9.09
N ALA A 381 -20.02 -12.87 -8.78
CA ALA A 381 -18.91 -13.11 -7.86
C ALA A 381 -17.58 -12.67 -8.48
N ALA A 382 -17.14 -11.46 -8.14
CA ALA A 382 -15.98 -10.81 -8.76
C ALA A 382 -14.68 -10.94 -7.95
N TYR A 383 -14.69 -11.45 -6.71
CA TYR A 383 -13.52 -11.43 -5.81
C TYR A 383 -12.26 -12.14 -6.34
N PHE A 384 -12.38 -13.15 -7.20
CA PHE A 384 -11.20 -13.73 -7.86
C PHE A 384 -10.71 -12.89 -9.05
N ARG A 385 -11.64 -12.27 -9.80
CA ARG A 385 -11.29 -11.30 -10.85
C ARG A 385 -10.65 -10.05 -10.25
N GLN A 386 -11.17 -9.57 -9.12
CA GLN A 386 -10.60 -8.52 -8.27
C GLN A 386 -9.16 -8.84 -7.86
N ALA A 387 -8.89 -10.06 -7.36
CA ALA A 387 -7.53 -10.46 -7.01
C ALA A 387 -6.57 -10.42 -8.22
N LYS A 388 -7.05 -10.83 -9.40
CA LYS A 388 -6.30 -10.76 -10.66
C LYS A 388 -6.08 -9.30 -11.10
N ASN A 389 -7.08 -8.44 -10.99
CA ASN A 389 -6.98 -7.00 -11.24
C ASN A 389 -5.92 -6.33 -10.35
N GLY A 390 -5.78 -6.83 -9.12
CA GLY A 390 -4.70 -6.46 -8.22
C GLY A 390 -3.28 -6.69 -8.75
N LEU A 391 -3.08 -7.61 -9.69
CA LEU A 391 -1.79 -7.77 -10.36
C LEU A 391 -1.53 -6.62 -11.34
N TYR A 392 -2.53 -6.28 -12.15
CA TYR A 392 -2.41 -5.26 -13.19
C TYR A 392 -2.22 -3.85 -12.62
N ILE A 393 -2.94 -3.52 -11.55
CA ILE A 393 -2.75 -2.26 -10.83
C ILE A 393 -1.35 -2.17 -10.25
N ARG A 394 -0.83 -3.25 -9.67
CA ARG A 394 0.55 -3.26 -9.14
C ARG A 394 1.60 -3.14 -10.24
N MET A 395 1.39 -3.79 -11.39
CA MET A 395 2.25 -3.61 -12.57
C MET A 395 2.23 -2.15 -13.04
N ALA A 396 1.05 -1.52 -13.08
CA ALA A 396 0.90 -0.13 -13.49
C ALA A 396 1.62 0.83 -12.54
N LEU A 397 1.45 0.64 -11.22
CA LEU A 397 2.15 1.43 -10.22
C LEU A 397 3.66 1.30 -10.37
N LEU A 398 4.19 0.09 -10.49
CA LEU A 398 5.64 -0.12 -10.67
C LEU A 398 6.17 0.57 -11.94
N LYS A 399 5.45 0.47 -13.08
CA LYS A 399 5.81 1.19 -14.31
C LYS A 399 5.82 2.70 -14.07
N LEU A 400 4.75 3.25 -13.51
CA LEU A 400 4.58 4.70 -13.32
C LEU A 400 5.62 5.30 -12.38
N LEU A 401 5.96 4.60 -11.30
CA LEU A 401 6.92 5.07 -10.29
C LEU A 401 8.37 5.03 -10.80
N LEU A 402 8.72 4.00 -11.58
CA LEU A 402 10.09 3.80 -12.06
C LEU A 402 10.36 4.49 -13.41
N LEU A 403 9.36 4.59 -14.28
CA LEU A 403 9.52 5.08 -15.64
C LEU A 403 8.66 6.31 -15.97
N GLY A 404 7.62 6.61 -15.20
CA GLY A 404 6.57 7.58 -15.56
C GLY A 404 5.56 7.02 -16.56
N TRP A 405 4.56 7.84 -16.91
CA TRP A 405 3.51 7.49 -17.88
C TRP A 405 4.06 7.24 -19.28
#